data_AF-A0A5N4C9R3-F1
#
_entry.id   AF-A0A5N4C9R3-F1
#
_cell.length_a   1.000
_cell.length_b   1.000
_cell.length_c   1.000
_cell.angle_alpha   90.00
_cell.angle_beta   90.00
_cell.angle_gamma   90.00
#
_symmetry.space_group_name_H-M   'P 1'
#
loop_
_entity.id
_entity.type
_entity.pdbx_description
1 polymer ?
#
loop_
_entity_poly.entity_id
_entity_poly.type
_entity_poly.pdbx_seq_one_letter_code
_entity_poly.pdbx_strand_id
1 'polypeptide(L)'
;EPAGWGGGRTGHPGPGGGGARDLTAPDLRAPRAALNDAGSAPGRARASGHDAVCEGNSTCSENEVCVRPGECRCRHGYFGANCDTSELGSGSGRARGSWWGRSCNNQCSCNTSPCEQQSGRCQCRERTFGARCERYCQCFRGRCHPVDGTCACEPGYRGKYCREPCPAGFYGLGCRRRCGQCKGQQPCTVAEGRCLTCEPGWNGTKCDQPCASGFYGEGCGHRCPPCRDGHSCNHVTGKCTRCNAGWIGDRCETKCSNGTYGEDCAFVCADCGSGHCDFQSGRCLCSPGVHGTQ
;
A
#
# COMPACT_ATOMS: atom_id res chain seq x y z
N GLU A 1 -5.55 -47.25 -6.92
CA GLU A 1 -5.51 -47.42 -5.46
C GLU A 1 -6.17 -46.23 -4.79
N PRO A 2 -7.25 -46.41 -4.01
CA PRO A 2 -7.72 -45.39 -3.07
C PRO A 2 -7.64 -45.91 -1.63
N ALA A 3 -7.08 -45.11 -0.73
CA ALA A 3 -7.31 -45.15 0.71
C ALA A 3 -7.00 -43.73 1.24
N GLY A 4 -7.81 -43.04 2.03
CA GLY A 4 -8.96 -43.47 2.81
C GLY A 4 -8.74 -43.19 4.30
N TRP A 5 -9.32 -42.07 4.78
CA TRP A 5 -9.82 -41.80 6.15
C TRP A 5 -8.78 -41.64 7.27
N GLY A 6 -8.99 -40.87 8.34
CA GLY A 6 -10.09 -40.07 8.93
C GLY A 6 -9.45 -39.26 10.09
N GLY A 7 -10.01 -38.24 10.73
CA GLY A 7 -11.39 -37.93 11.08
C GLY A 7 -11.45 -37.63 12.60
N GLY A 8 -12.10 -36.52 13.01
CA GLY A 8 -12.53 -36.26 14.40
C GLY A 8 -11.96 -34.96 15.00
N ARG A 9 -12.66 -33.81 14.96
CA ARG A 9 -13.75 -33.34 15.87
C ARG A 9 -13.23 -33.07 17.29
N THR A 10 -13.60 -32.05 18.07
CA THR A 10 -14.47 -30.86 18.08
C THR A 10 -14.30 -30.29 19.49
N GLY A 11 -14.48 -28.98 19.73
CA GLY A 11 -14.74 -28.52 21.11
C GLY A 11 -14.50 -27.03 21.38
N HIS A 12 -15.47 -26.20 21.00
CA HIS A 12 -15.79 -25.00 21.77
C HIS A 12 -16.67 -25.42 22.96
N PRO A 13 -16.54 -24.76 24.13
CA PRO A 13 -17.49 -23.67 24.43
C PRO A 13 -16.85 -22.49 25.20
N GLY A 14 -17.44 -21.29 25.09
CA GLY A 14 -17.33 -20.24 26.14
C GLY A 14 -18.51 -20.39 27.12
N PRO A 15 -18.92 -19.34 27.88
CA PRO A 15 -18.23 -18.18 28.43
C PRO A 15 -18.39 -18.11 29.98
N GLY A 16 -17.77 -17.15 30.68
CA GLY A 16 -18.17 -16.86 32.07
C GLY A 16 -17.20 -16.07 32.96
N GLY A 17 -17.55 -14.81 33.23
CA GLY A 17 -17.70 -14.28 34.59
C GLY A 17 -16.46 -13.91 35.43
N GLY A 18 -16.24 -12.59 35.56
CA GLY A 18 -16.25 -11.90 36.87
C GLY A 18 -14.94 -11.79 37.67
N GLY A 19 -14.72 -10.58 38.21
CA GLY A 19 -14.07 -10.42 39.52
C GLY A 19 -12.72 -9.72 39.51
N ALA A 20 -12.74 -8.40 39.69
CA ALA A 20 -11.63 -7.63 40.24
C ALA A 20 -11.24 -8.16 41.63
N ARG A 21 -9.95 -8.10 41.98
CA ARG A 21 -9.47 -7.62 43.30
C ARG A 21 -7.95 -7.61 43.45
N ASP A 22 -7.54 -6.58 44.16
CA ASP A 22 -6.24 -6.25 44.72
C ASP A 22 -5.37 -7.44 45.19
N LEU A 23 -4.08 -7.37 44.87
CA LEU A 23 -3.04 -8.03 45.63
C LEU A 23 -2.13 -6.98 46.26
N THR A 24 -2.51 -6.69 47.50
CA THR A 24 -1.75 -6.14 48.62
C THR A 24 -0.32 -6.67 48.72
N ALA A 25 0.61 -5.74 48.94
CA ALA A 25 1.93 -5.97 49.53
C ALA A 25 1.82 -6.49 50.97
N PRO A 26 2.82 -7.25 51.48
CA PRO A 26 3.05 -7.37 52.90
C PRO A 26 4.15 -6.41 53.35
N ASP A 27 3.76 -5.61 54.34
CA ASP A 27 4.52 -4.75 55.21
C ASP A 27 5.22 -5.59 56.30
N LEU A 28 6.51 -5.35 56.54
CA LEU A 28 7.19 -5.72 57.78
C LEU A 28 7.98 -4.51 58.30
N ARG A 29 7.21 -3.54 58.79
CA ARG A 29 7.37 -2.79 60.05
C ARG A 29 8.76 -2.77 60.72
N ALA A 30 9.24 -1.54 60.85
CA ALA A 30 10.36 -1.01 61.61
C ALA A 30 10.37 -1.37 63.12
N PRO A 31 11.42 -0.91 63.84
CA PRO A 31 11.15 0.28 64.64
C PRO A 31 12.21 1.38 64.55
N ARG A 32 11.71 2.61 64.78
CA ARG A 32 12.43 3.87 64.89
C ARG A 32 13.17 3.94 66.23
N ALA A 33 14.36 4.52 66.22
CA ALA A 33 14.89 5.32 67.32
C ALA A 33 15.58 6.56 66.74
N ALA A 34 15.53 7.64 67.49
CA ALA A 34 15.50 9.03 67.03
C ALA A 34 16.82 9.81 67.20
N LEU A 35 16.95 10.84 66.35
CA LEU A 35 17.56 12.17 66.58
C LEU A 35 19.08 12.29 66.89
N ASN A 36 19.83 12.91 65.95
CA ASN A 36 20.23 14.33 66.06
C ASN A 36 21.03 14.83 64.84
N ASP A 37 20.74 16.07 64.45
CA ASP A 37 21.47 16.89 63.47
C ASP A 37 22.94 17.11 63.84
N ALA A 38 23.83 17.10 62.84
CA ALA A 38 24.97 18.03 62.72
C ALA A 38 25.58 17.90 61.32
N GLY A 39 25.69 19.03 60.62
CA GLY A 39 26.20 19.10 59.25
C GLY A 39 27.73 18.95 59.12
N SER A 40 28.14 19.07 57.85
CA SER A 40 29.50 19.23 57.30
C SER A 40 30.12 17.96 56.68
N ALA A 41 30.45 18.10 55.39
CA ALA A 41 31.20 17.17 54.54
C ALA A 41 32.68 17.04 54.97
N PRO A 42 33.57 16.38 54.19
CA PRO A 42 33.46 15.11 53.46
C PRO A 42 34.59 14.14 53.90
N GLY A 43 34.47 12.86 53.49
CA GLY A 43 35.62 11.96 53.40
C GLY A 43 35.70 10.89 54.48
N ARG A 44 35.48 9.64 54.08
CA ARG A 44 36.55 8.63 54.01
C ARG A 44 35.99 7.35 53.41
N ALA A 45 36.68 6.89 52.38
CA ALA A 45 36.55 5.56 51.85
C ALA A 45 36.92 4.53 52.94
N ARG A 46 36.25 3.38 52.93
CA ARG A 46 36.78 2.17 53.51
C ARG A 46 36.61 1.05 52.51
N ALA A 47 37.69 0.75 51.79
CA ALA A 47 37.90 -0.52 51.14
C ALA A 47 39.37 -0.91 51.39
N SER A 48 39.53 -2.14 51.82
CA SER A 48 40.74 -2.79 52.30
C SER A 48 41.76 -2.99 51.18
N GLY A 49 43.02 -2.66 51.45
CA GLY A 49 44.20 -3.24 50.79
C GLY A 49 44.50 -2.80 49.35
N HIS A 50 45.71 -2.26 49.18
CA HIS A 50 46.45 -1.93 47.94
C HIS A 50 46.22 -0.55 47.30
N ASP A 51 47.25 0.28 47.47
CA ASP A 51 47.63 1.53 46.78
C ASP A 51 46.52 2.52 46.39
N ALA A 52 46.22 3.46 47.28
CA ALA A 52 45.55 4.72 46.93
C ALA A 52 46.43 5.90 47.36
N VAL A 53 47.36 6.30 46.49
CA VAL A 53 48.13 7.54 46.67
C VAL A 53 47.60 8.60 45.71
N CYS A 54 46.86 9.57 46.24
CA CYS A 54 46.81 10.93 45.73
C CYS A 54 47.04 11.87 46.92
N GLU A 55 48.29 12.30 47.13
CA GLU A 55 48.66 13.37 48.07
C GLU A 55 49.04 14.63 47.28
N GLY A 56 48.46 15.78 47.63
CA GLY A 56 48.69 17.10 47.01
C GLY A 56 47.61 17.55 46.00
N ASN A 57 47.45 18.88 45.86
CA ASN A 57 46.27 19.61 45.31
C ASN A 57 45.61 18.96 44.08
N SER A 58 44.61 18.11 44.32
CA SER A 58 43.91 17.32 43.31
C SER A 58 42.40 17.55 43.44
N THR A 59 41.94 18.72 43.00
CA THR A 59 40.51 18.95 42.75
C THR A 59 40.21 18.51 41.31
N CYS A 60 40.17 17.19 41.07
CA CYS A 60 39.62 16.66 39.82
C CYS A 60 38.16 17.09 39.69
N SER A 61 37.69 17.27 38.45
CA SER A 61 36.33 17.75 38.18
C SER A 61 35.27 16.70 38.51
N GLU A 62 33.99 17.09 38.54
CA GLU A 62 32.89 16.16 38.76
C GLU A 62 32.92 15.04 37.71
N ASN A 63 32.88 13.78 38.15
CA ASN A 63 33.00 12.55 37.34
C ASN A 63 34.42 12.13 36.90
N GLU A 64 35.46 12.70 37.48
CA GLU A 64 36.85 12.24 37.35
C GLU A 64 37.34 11.46 38.57
N VAL A 65 38.39 10.65 38.38
CA VAL A 65 39.10 9.89 39.41
C VAL A 65 40.60 10.20 39.26
N CYS A 66 41.23 10.54 40.38
CA CYS A 66 42.66 10.74 40.47
C CYS A 66 43.37 9.38 40.33
N VAL A 67 44.25 9.26 39.34
CA VAL A 67 45.08 8.05 39.13
C VAL A 67 46.50 8.24 39.62
N ARG A 68 47.01 9.49 39.60
CA ARG A 68 48.31 9.94 40.12
C ARG A 68 48.23 11.43 40.51
N PRO A 69 49.15 11.97 41.33
CA PRO A 69 49.17 13.39 41.65
C PRO A 69 49.17 14.26 40.38
N GLY A 70 48.13 15.09 40.21
CA GLY A 70 47.96 15.97 39.05
C GLY A 70 47.39 15.32 37.78
N GLU A 71 47.03 14.03 37.79
CA GLU A 71 46.48 13.32 36.64
C GLU A 71 45.08 12.76 36.95
N CYS A 72 44.07 13.35 36.34
CA CYS A 72 42.66 12.98 36.47
C CYS A 72 42.21 12.20 35.23
N ARG A 73 41.45 11.12 35.43
CA ARG A 73 40.81 10.34 34.34
C ARG A 73 39.33 10.18 34.61
N CYS A 74 38.51 10.03 33.57
CA CYS A 74 37.08 9.83 33.76
C CYS A 74 36.77 8.58 34.59
N ARG A 75 35.77 8.69 35.47
CA ARG A 75 35.19 7.58 36.21
C ARG A 75 34.61 6.56 35.22
N HIS A 76 34.57 5.29 35.62
CA HIS A 76 33.98 4.22 34.81
C HIS A 76 32.54 4.60 34.41
N GLY A 77 32.25 4.55 33.10
CA GLY A 77 30.97 4.99 32.53
C GLY A 77 30.89 6.47 32.15
N TYR A 78 31.98 7.25 32.29
CA TYR A 78 32.07 8.64 31.86
C TYR A 78 33.19 8.84 30.82
N PHE A 79 32.98 9.72 29.83
CA PHE A 79 33.90 9.94 28.71
C PHE A 79 33.92 11.41 28.24
N GLY A 80 34.97 11.79 27.51
CA GLY A 80 35.19 13.15 26.99
C GLY A 80 36.30 13.91 27.72
N ALA A 81 36.72 15.07 27.19
CA ALA A 81 37.83 15.86 27.73
C ALA A 81 37.59 16.37 29.17
N ASN A 82 36.31 16.53 29.56
CA ASN A 82 35.87 16.96 30.89
C ASN A 82 34.99 15.91 31.59
N CYS A 83 34.90 14.70 31.03
CA CYS A 83 34.09 13.60 31.59
C CYS A 83 32.59 13.90 31.79
N ASP A 84 32.01 14.83 31.02
CA ASP A 84 30.58 15.22 31.11
C ASP A 84 29.60 14.22 30.46
N THR A 85 30.10 13.19 29.78
CA THR A 85 29.26 12.23 29.04
C THR A 85 29.16 10.92 29.80
N SER A 86 27.99 10.58 30.35
CA SER A 86 27.77 9.36 31.14
C SER A 86 26.95 8.29 30.40
N GLU A 87 27.22 7.01 30.65
CA GLU A 87 26.40 5.88 30.14
C GLU A 87 24.95 5.92 30.65
N LEU A 88 24.68 6.66 31.73
CA LEU A 88 23.35 6.79 32.34
C LEU A 88 22.56 8.02 31.86
N GLY A 89 23.17 8.89 31.05
CA GLY A 89 22.52 10.00 30.36
C GLY A 89 21.86 9.54 29.06
N SER A 90 20.78 8.78 29.18
CA SER A 90 19.96 8.12 28.14
C SER A 90 20.29 6.63 28.02
N GLY A 91 19.46 5.78 28.64
CA GLY A 91 19.51 4.31 28.57
C GLY A 91 19.31 3.73 27.17
N SER A 92 20.26 3.99 26.28
CA SER A 92 20.42 3.42 24.96
C SER A 92 21.74 3.98 24.45
N GLY A 93 22.85 3.25 24.55
CA GLY A 93 24.20 3.64 24.09
C GLY A 93 24.27 4.18 22.65
N ARG A 94 23.77 5.39 22.45
CA ARG A 94 23.67 6.14 21.21
C ARG A 94 24.57 7.35 21.37
N ALA A 95 25.52 7.47 20.46
CA ALA A 95 26.32 8.66 20.28
C ALA A 95 25.40 9.87 20.02
N ARG A 96 25.85 11.07 20.41
CA ARG A 96 25.32 12.31 19.84
C ARG A 96 25.43 12.19 18.31
N GLY A 97 24.43 12.65 17.55
CA GLY A 97 24.28 12.38 16.10
C GLY A 97 25.43 12.79 15.17
N SER A 98 26.52 13.30 15.72
CA SER A 98 27.78 13.64 15.05
C SER A 98 28.89 12.59 15.29
N TRP A 99 28.64 11.50 16.03
CA TRP A 99 29.61 10.44 16.32
C TRP A 99 28.98 9.04 16.17
N TRP A 100 29.80 8.00 16.01
CA TRP A 100 29.40 6.61 15.86
C TRP A 100 30.43 5.63 16.43
N GLY A 101 30.05 4.36 16.52
CA GLY A 101 30.81 3.26 17.13
C GLY A 101 30.30 2.91 18.53
N ARG A 102 30.71 1.74 19.05
CA ARG A 102 30.36 1.27 20.40
C ARG A 102 30.85 2.20 21.51
N SER A 103 31.95 2.91 21.27
CA SER A 103 32.54 3.89 22.20
C SER A 103 32.40 5.33 21.72
N CYS A 104 31.63 5.60 20.66
CA CYS A 104 31.42 6.95 20.11
C CYS A 104 32.71 7.69 19.70
N ASN A 105 33.78 6.99 19.37
CA ASN A 105 35.10 7.58 19.05
C ASN A 105 35.26 8.05 17.60
N ASN A 106 34.31 7.70 16.72
CA ASN A 106 34.41 8.05 15.30
C ASN A 106 33.43 9.18 14.98
N GLN A 107 33.88 10.24 14.33
CA GLN A 107 33.01 11.35 13.93
C GLN A 107 32.20 10.99 12.66
N CYS A 108 30.90 11.31 12.65
CA CYS A 108 30.04 11.16 11.48
C CYS A 108 30.47 12.14 10.38
N SER A 109 30.76 11.61 9.20
CA SER A 109 31.32 12.34 8.07
C SER A 109 30.31 12.45 6.90
N CYS A 110 29.08 12.84 7.21
CA CYS A 110 27.90 12.68 6.35
C CYS A 110 27.26 14.00 5.88
N ASN A 111 28.04 15.07 5.71
CA ASN A 111 27.58 16.37 5.21
C ASN A 111 26.27 16.84 5.87
N THR A 112 26.28 16.98 7.19
CA THR A 112 25.12 17.39 8.03
C THR A 112 24.01 16.32 8.16
N SER A 113 24.11 15.20 7.46
CA SER A 113 23.20 14.05 7.63
C SER A 113 23.61 13.17 8.82
N PRO A 114 22.66 12.47 9.47
CA PRO A 114 22.99 11.52 10.53
C PRO A 114 23.72 10.29 9.98
N CYS A 115 24.45 9.58 10.85
CA CYS A 115 25.09 8.32 10.51
C CYS A 115 24.67 7.19 11.45
N GLU A 116 24.67 5.95 10.96
CA GLU A 116 24.27 4.78 11.73
C GLU A 116 25.24 4.52 12.90
N GLN A 117 24.68 4.28 14.09
CA GLN A 117 25.44 4.17 15.34
C GLN A 117 26.56 3.13 15.29
N GLN A 118 26.37 2.01 14.59
CA GLN A 118 27.31 0.89 14.63
C GLN A 118 28.30 0.89 13.48
N SER A 119 27.84 1.22 12.27
CA SER A 119 28.63 1.11 11.04
C SER A 119 29.22 2.45 10.59
N GLY A 120 28.71 3.58 11.10
CA GLY A 120 29.05 4.91 10.59
C GLY A 120 28.45 5.23 9.22
N ARG A 121 27.60 4.34 8.67
CA ARG A 121 26.98 4.54 7.36
C ARG A 121 26.05 5.75 7.38
N CYS A 122 26.23 6.64 6.42
CA CYS A 122 25.43 7.85 6.33
C CYS A 122 23.97 7.55 5.96
N GLN A 123 23.05 8.19 6.69
CA GLN A 123 21.62 8.21 6.41
C GLN A 123 21.28 9.57 5.81
N CYS A 124 21.40 9.67 4.49
CA CYS A 124 21.25 10.94 3.80
C CYS A 124 19.87 11.56 4.00
N ARG A 125 19.87 12.86 4.32
CA ARG A 125 18.65 13.67 4.37
C ARG A 125 18.01 13.73 2.99
N GLU A 126 16.74 14.10 2.95
CA GLU A 126 16.00 14.23 1.69
C GLU A 126 16.77 15.10 0.68
N ARG A 127 16.78 14.64 -0.57
CA ARG A 127 17.47 15.26 -1.70
C ARG A 127 19.00 15.21 -1.67
N THR A 128 19.62 14.41 -0.80
CA THR A 128 21.07 14.13 -0.85
C THR A 128 21.37 12.64 -1.04
N PHE A 129 22.51 12.33 -1.66
CA PHE A 129 22.97 10.96 -1.87
C PHE A 129 24.51 10.88 -1.93
N GLY A 130 25.02 9.65 -1.94
CA GLY A 130 26.45 9.35 -1.94
C GLY A 130 26.90 8.78 -0.59
N ALA A 131 28.13 8.27 -0.54
CA ALA A 131 28.66 7.64 0.67
C ALA A 131 28.72 8.60 1.87
N ARG A 132 28.80 9.92 1.62
CA ARG A 132 28.88 10.98 2.63
C ARG A 132 27.78 12.04 2.47
N CYS A 133 26.73 11.75 1.69
CA CYS A 133 25.61 12.67 1.41
C CYS A 133 26.05 14.03 0.83
N GLU A 134 27.11 14.01 0.03
CA GLU A 134 27.77 15.16 -0.56
C GLU A 134 27.17 15.58 -1.90
N ARG A 135 26.34 14.72 -2.52
CA ARG A 135 25.72 14.97 -3.82
C ARG A 135 24.23 15.26 -3.68
N TYR A 136 23.72 16.10 -4.59
CA TYR A 136 22.31 16.51 -4.58
C TYR A 136 21.48 15.71 -5.60
N CYS A 137 20.33 15.20 -5.16
CA CYS A 137 19.40 14.45 -6.00
C CYS A 137 18.59 15.37 -6.91
N GLN A 138 18.40 14.96 -8.17
CA GLN A 138 17.66 15.74 -9.17
C GLN A 138 16.18 15.31 -9.32
N CYS A 139 15.71 14.41 -8.46
CA CYS A 139 14.34 13.90 -8.49
C CYS A 139 13.35 15.03 -8.22
N PHE A 140 12.33 15.16 -9.06
CA PHE A 140 11.29 16.19 -8.91
C PHE A 140 10.09 15.65 -8.12
N ARG A 141 9.40 14.63 -8.65
CA ARG A 141 8.28 13.95 -7.97
C ARG A 141 8.57 12.49 -7.73
N GLY A 142 9.46 12.24 -6.78
CA GLY A 142 9.94 10.90 -6.48
C GLY A 142 10.93 10.87 -5.32
N ARG A 143 11.11 9.67 -4.78
CA ARG A 143 12.08 9.41 -3.72
C ARG A 143 13.46 9.14 -4.32
N CYS A 144 14.47 9.82 -3.80
CA CYS A 144 15.85 9.57 -4.18
C CYS A 144 16.44 8.39 -3.43
N HIS A 145 17.19 7.54 -4.12
CA HIS A 145 17.95 6.48 -3.53
C HIS A 145 19.26 7.04 -2.93
N PRO A 146 19.53 6.81 -1.63
CA PRO A 146 20.57 7.54 -0.90
C PRO A 146 22.00 7.14 -1.29
N VAL A 147 22.19 6.01 -1.99
CA VAL A 147 23.52 5.51 -2.38
C VAL A 147 23.94 6.02 -3.75
N ASP A 148 23.10 5.82 -4.75
CA ASP A 148 23.44 6.06 -6.17
C ASP A 148 22.71 7.28 -6.78
N GLY A 149 21.74 7.85 -6.07
CA GLY A 149 21.00 9.03 -6.52
C GLY A 149 19.89 8.74 -7.54
N THR A 150 19.55 7.47 -7.78
CA THR A 150 18.45 7.09 -8.68
C THR A 150 17.09 7.52 -8.11
N CYS A 151 16.12 7.80 -8.98
CA CYS A 151 14.80 8.29 -8.58
C CYS A 151 13.75 7.20 -8.71
N ALA A 152 13.06 6.90 -7.60
CA ALA A 152 11.83 6.13 -7.59
C ALA A 152 10.64 7.11 -7.70
N CYS A 153 10.01 7.18 -8.87
CA CYS A 153 8.96 8.15 -9.13
C CYS A 153 7.68 7.89 -8.33
N GLU A 154 7.00 8.97 -7.96
CA GLU A 154 5.64 8.91 -7.45
C GLU A 154 4.70 8.36 -8.53
N PRO A 155 3.59 7.69 -8.15
CA PRO A 155 2.55 7.30 -9.09
C PRO A 155 2.08 8.48 -9.95
N GLY A 156 2.00 8.29 -11.26
CA GLY A 156 1.62 9.35 -12.20
C GLY A 156 2.78 10.10 -12.84
N TYR A 157 4.02 9.81 -12.45
CA TYR A 157 5.22 10.39 -13.04
C TYR A 157 6.21 9.31 -13.49
N ARG A 158 7.04 9.68 -14.47
CA ARG A 158 8.05 8.81 -15.08
C ARG A 158 9.29 9.60 -15.50
N GLY A 159 10.23 8.88 -16.10
CA GLY A 159 11.51 9.40 -16.56
C GLY A 159 12.57 9.33 -15.47
N LYS A 160 13.84 9.51 -15.86
CA LYS A 160 15.01 9.38 -14.98
C LYS A 160 14.92 10.26 -13.72
N TYR A 161 14.29 11.42 -13.84
CA TYR A 161 14.17 12.42 -12.77
C TYR A 161 12.73 12.68 -12.32
N CYS A 162 11.77 11.86 -12.77
CA CYS A 162 10.35 11.97 -12.38
C CYS A 162 9.73 13.34 -12.69
N ARG A 163 10.07 13.92 -13.85
CA ARG A 163 9.54 15.20 -14.33
C ARG A 163 8.41 15.04 -15.33
N GLU A 164 8.38 13.90 -16.02
CA GLU A 164 7.39 13.64 -17.05
C GLU A 164 6.14 13.05 -16.39
N PRO A 165 4.95 13.64 -16.57
CA PRO A 165 3.71 12.98 -16.19
C PRO A 165 3.47 11.75 -17.05
N CYS A 166 2.57 10.87 -16.61
CA CYS A 166 2.15 9.74 -17.44
C CYS A 166 1.52 10.23 -18.76
N PRO A 167 1.77 9.52 -19.88
CA PRO A 167 1.11 9.80 -21.14
C PRO A 167 -0.41 9.59 -21.01
N ALA A 168 -1.18 10.30 -21.85
CA ALA A 168 -2.64 10.19 -21.86
C ALA A 168 -3.08 8.72 -22.01
N GLY A 169 -4.06 8.32 -21.20
CA GLY A 169 -4.54 6.94 -21.15
C GLY A 169 -3.73 6.01 -20.23
N PHE A 170 -2.69 6.50 -19.53
CA PHE A 170 -1.91 5.70 -18.58
C PHE A 170 -1.80 6.33 -17.19
N TYR A 171 -1.68 5.49 -16.17
CA TYR A 171 -1.59 5.92 -14.77
C TYR A 171 -0.77 4.96 -13.91
N GLY A 172 -0.54 5.36 -12.66
CA GLY A 172 0.09 4.57 -11.61
C GLY A 172 1.62 4.64 -11.62
N LEU A 173 2.25 3.76 -10.86
CA LEU A 173 3.71 3.71 -10.76
C LEU A 173 4.34 3.33 -12.10
N GLY A 174 5.18 4.21 -12.64
CA GLY A 174 5.84 4.02 -13.93
C GLY A 174 4.88 3.95 -15.12
N CYS A 175 3.64 4.44 -14.99
CA CYS A 175 2.66 4.53 -16.07
C CYS A 175 2.33 3.18 -16.75
N ARG A 176 2.31 2.10 -15.96
CA ARG A 176 2.09 0.73 -16.47
C ARG A 176 0.61 0.34 -16.57
N ARG A 177 -0.30 1.12 -15.98
CA ARG A 177 -1.74 0.84 -15.99
C ARG A 177 -2.44 1.72 -17.01
N ARG A 178 -3.50 1.21 -17.66
CA ARG A 178 -4.30 1.94 -18.64
C ARG A 178 -5.58 2.47 -18.01
N CYS A 179 -5.96 3.71 -18.32
CA CYS A 179 -7.26 4.27 -17.96
C CYS A 179 -8.40 3.41 -18.54
N GLY A 180 -9.55 3.38 -17.87
CA GLY A 180 -10.78 2.83 -18.44
C GLY A 180 -11.45 3.80 -19.42
N GLN A 181 -12.73 3.60 -19.68
CA GLN A 181 -13.51 4.39 -20.62
C GLN A 181 -14.03 5.68 -19.97
N CYS A 182 -13.13 6.65 -19.77
CA CYS A 182 -13.51 7.98 -19.27
C CYS A 182 -14.20 8.79 -20.38
N LYS A 183 -15.29 9.50 -20.03
CA LYS A 183 -16.08 10.31 -20.98
C LYS A 183 -15.22 11.43 -21.61
N GLY A 184 -15.35 11.62 -22.93
CA GLY A 184 -14.78 12.78 -23.64
C GLY A 184 -13.25 12.81 -23.67
N GLN A 185 -12.60 11.65 -23.74
CA GLN A 185 -11.13 11.50 -23.73
C GLN A 185 -10.44 12.18 -22.53
N GLN A 186 -11.19 12.42 -21.44
CA GLN A 186 -10.62 13.03 -20.24
C GLN A 186 -9.54 12.13 -19.65
N PRO A 187 -8.35 12.66 -19.33
CA PRO A 187 -7.29 11.86 -18.72
C PRO A 187 -7.74 11.40 -17.34
N CYS A 188 -7.63 10.09 -17.07
CA CYS A 188 -7.88 9.56 -15.74
C CYS A 188 -6.83 10.08 -14.74
N THR A 189 -7.13 10.03 -13.43
CA THR A 189 -6.19 10.51 -12.42
C THR A 189 -4.87 9.77 -12.51
N VAL A 190 -3.76 10.52 -12.59
CA VAL A 190 -2.43 9.96 -12.89
C VAL A 190 -1.94 8.96 -11.83
N ALA A 191 -2.41 9.05 -10.58
CA ALA A 191 -2.02 8.15 -9.50
C ALA A 191 -2.87 6.87 -9.43
N GLU A 192 -4.19 6.99 -9.55
CA GLU A 192 -5.14 5.92 -9.22
C GLU A 192 -5.96 5.42 -10.41
N GLY A 193 -6.02 6.21 -11.48
CA GLY A 193 -6.74 5.89 -12.70
C GLY A 193 -8.24 6.13 -12.63
N ARG A 194 -8.69 7.05 -11.76
CA ARG A 194 -10.11 7.37 -11.60
C ARG A 194 -10.59 8.31 -12.71
N CYS A 195 -11.83 8.13 -13.14
CA CYS A 195 -12.51 9.03 -14.06
C CYS A 195 -13.56 9.85 -13.28
N LEU A 196 -13.82 11.09 -13.70
CA LEU A 196 -14.93 11.87 -13.18
C LEU A 196 -16.28 11.35 -13.66
N THR A 197 -16.35 10.92 -14.93
CA THR A 197 -17.54 10.37 -15.56
C THR A 197 -17.14 9.29 -16.56
N CYS A 198 -17.93 8.22 -16.65
CA CYS A 198 -17.72 7.13 -17.59
C CYS A 198 -18.42 7.38 -18.91
N GLU A 199 -17.90 6.75 -19.97
CA GLU A 199 -18.66 6.60 -21.20
C GLU A 199 -19.93 5.76 -20.98
N PRO A 200 -20.98 5.95 -21.80
CA PRO A 200 -22.19 5.14 -21.71
C PRO A 200 -21.88 3.65 -21.76
N GLY A 201 -22.52 2.89 -20.89
CA GLY A 201 -22.31 1.45 -20.77
C GLY A 201 -21.14 1.02 -19.90
N TRP A 202 -20.42 1.96 -19.29
CA TRP A 202 -19.35 1.69 -18.34
C TRP A 202 -19.66 2.25 -16.95
N ASN A 203 -19.15 1.57 -15.93
CA ASN A 203 -19.38 1.83 -14.52
C ASN A 203 -18.08 1.66 -13.71
N GLY A 204 -18.15 2.04 -12.43
CA GLY A 204 -17.04 2.01 -11.50
C GLY A 204 -16.22 3.30 -11.53
N THR A 205 -15.47 3.54 -10.45
CA THR A 205 -14.66 4.78 -10.31
C THR A 205 -13.57 4.93 -11.37
N LYS A 206 -13.20 3.84 -12.06
CA LYS A 206 -12.19 3.80 -13.12
C LYS A 206 -12.78 3.56 -14.52
N CYS A 207 -14.09 3.38 -14.62
CA CYS A 207 -14.80 3.08 -15.87
C CYS A 207 -14.22 1.86 -16.61
N ASP A 208 -13.81 0.85 -15.83
CA ASP A 208 -13.23 -0.41 -16.30
C ASP A 208 -14.22 -1.58 -16.20
N GLN A 209 -15.43 -1.33 -15.71
CA GLN A 209 -16.49 -2.32 -15.58
C GLN A 209 -17.63 -1.99 -16.56
N PRO A 210 -18.14 -2.96 -17.34
CA PRO A 210 -19.36 -2.74 -18.10
C PRO A 210 -20.57 -2.61 -17.15
N CYS A 211 -21.67 -2.03 -17.63
CA CYS A 211 -22.92 -2.06 -16.87
C CYS A 211 -23.33 -3.49 -16.53
N ALA A 212 -23.92 -3.66 -15.34
CA ALA A 212 -24.47 -4.93 -14.92
C ALA A 212 -25.54 -5.43 -15.89
N SER A 213 -25.65 -6.74 -16.05
CA SER A 213 -26.66 -7.36 -16.92
C SER A 213 -28.05 -6.82 -16.62
N GLY A 214 -28.75 -6.36 -17.66
CA GLY A 214 -30.06 -5.72 -17.54
C GLY A 214 -30.03 -4.21 -17.40
N PHE A 215 -28.86 -3.57 -17.42
CA PHE A 215 -28.69 -2.12 -17.42
C PHE A 215 -27.81 -1.64 -18.57
N TYR A 216 -28.05 -0.42 -19.03
CA TYR A 216 -27.27 0.20 -20.11
C TYR A 216 -27.22 1.73 -20.02
N GLY A 217 -26.39 2.33 -20.88
CA GLY A 217 -26.34 3.78 -21.09
C GLY A 217 -25.52 4.54 -20.04
N GLU A 218 -25.73 5.86 -19.95
CA GLU A 218 -24.96 6.72 -19.04
C GLU A 218 -25.24 6.37 -17.57
N GLY A 219 -24.18 6.14 -16.80
CA GLY A 219 -24.28 5.74 -15.39
C GLY A 219 -25.03 4.44 -15.14
N CYS A 220 -25.23 3.62 -16.18
CA CYS A 220 -26.07 2.41 -16.14
C CYS A 220 -27.50 2.69 -15.61
N GLY A 221 -28.03 3.89 -15.86
CA GLY A 221 -29.32 4.32 -15.35
C GLY A 221 -30.52 3.72 -16.07
N HIS A 222 -30.35 3.18 -17.28
CA HIS A 222 -31.44 2.63 -18.08
C HIS A 222 -31.55 1.12 -17.90
N ARG A 223 -32.78 0.62 -17.67
CA ARG A 223 -33.07 -0.82 -17.67
C ARG A 223 -33.25 -1.33 -19.08
N CYS A 224 -32.67 -2.48 -19.35
CA CYS A 224 -32.77 -3.10 -20.65
C CYS A 224 -34.21 -3.51 -20.98
N PRO A 225 -34.62 -3.33 -22.24
CA PRO A 225 -35.91 -3.85 -22.68
C PRO A 225 -35.92 -5.38 -22.56
N PRO A 226 -37.11 -5.99 -22.36
CA PRO A 226 -37.23 -7.43 -22.45
C PRO A 226 -36.94 -7.84 -23.88
N CYS A 227 -35.79 -8.47 -24.08
CA CYS A 227 -35.42 -9.09 -25.34
C CYS A 227 -36.25 -10.34 -25.54
N ARG A 228 -36.75 -10.51 -26.76
CA ARG A 228 -37.45 -11.73 -27.15
C ARG A 228 -36.55 -12.95 -26.87
N ASP A 229 -37.12 -13.97 -26.24
CA ASP A 229 -36.45 -15.22 -25.87
C ASP A 229 -35.29 -15.07 -24.85
N GLY A 230 -35.22 -13.93 -24.14
CA GLY A 230 -34.37 -13.76 -22.95
C GLY A 230 -32.90 -13.42 -23.22
N HIS A 231 -32.55 -13.01 -24.44
CA HIS A 231 -31.19 -12.57 -24.79
C HIS A 231 -30.75 -11.35 -23.97
N SER A 232 -29.42 -11.19 -23.79
CA SER A 232 -28.87 -10.00 -23.15
C SER A 232 -29.00 -8.75 -24.02
N CYS A 233 -29.11 -7.59 -23.39
CA CYS A 233 -28.98 -6.29 -24.03
C CYS A 233 -27.51 -5.83 -24.08
N ASN A 234 -27.18 -5.01 -25.07
CA ASN A 234 -25.91 -4.32 -25.16
C ASN A 234 -25.84 -3.25 -24.06
N HIS A 235 -24.80 -3.30 -23.23
CA HIS A 235 -24.61 -2.37 -22.11
C HIS A 235 -24.42 -0.90 -22.54
N VAL A 236 -24.01 -0.63 -23.77
CA VAL A 236 -23.85 0.74 -24.30
C VAL A 236 -25.16 1.23 -24.91
N THR A 237 -25.72 0.48 -25.85
CA THR A 237 -26.84 0.94 -26.69
C THR A 237 -28.22 0.54 -26.18
N GLY A 238 -28.30 -0.46 -25.29
CA GLY A 238 -29.57 -1.04 -24.81
C GLY A 238 -30.27 -1.97 -25.79
N LYS A 239 -29.75 -2.11 -27.02
CA LYS A 239 -30.29 -3.02 -28.04
C LYS A 239 -30.03 -4.47 -27.68
N CYS A 240 -30.95 -5.38 -28.00
CA CYS A 240 -30.72 -6.81 -27.83
C CYS A 240 -29.49 -7.25 -28.62
N THR A 241 -28.61 -8.01 -27.96
CA THR A 241 -27.33 -8.46 -28.54
C THR A 241 -27.51 -9.44 -29.69
N ARG A 242 -28.63 -10.15 -29.71
CA ARG A 242 -29.02 -11.08 -30.78
C ARG A 242 -30.55 -11.17 -30.86
N CYS A 243 -31.05 -11.32 -32.07
CA CYS A 243 -32.41 -11.72 -32.35
C CYS A 243 -32.42 -13.13 -32.94
N ASN A 244 -33.47 -13.90 -32.63
CA ASN A 244 -33.66 -15.20 -33.25
C ASN A 244 -33.97 -15.03 -34.74
N ALA A 245 -33.64 -16.05 -35.55
CA ALA A 245 -33.90 -16.04 -36.98
C ALA A 245 -35.36 -15.64 -37.30
N GLY A 246 -35.52 -14.72 -38.24
CA GLY A 246 -36.82 -14.17 -38.60
C GLY A 246 -37.27 -12.95 -37.78
N TRP A 247 -36.45 -12.46 -36.84
CA TRP A 247 -36.75 -11.29 -36.01
C TRP A 247 -35.63 -10.25 -36.06
N ILE A 248 -36.01 -8.98 -36.09
CA ILE A 248 -35.14 -7.80 -36.11
C ILE A 248 -35.73 -6.69 -35.21
N GLY A 249 -35.00 -5.58 -35.10
CA GLY A 249 -35.36 -4.44 -34.25
C GLY A 249 -34.56 -4.42 -32.95
N ASP A 250 -34.62 -3.30 -32.25
CA ASP A 250 -33.81 -3.06 -31.06
C ASP A 250 -34.18 -3.99 -29.89
N ARG A 251 -35.40 -4.56 -29.91
CA ARG A 251 -35.93 -5.50 -28.91
C ARG A 251 -36.26 -6.88 -29.50
N CYS A 252 -35.93 -7.12 -30.77
CA CYS A 252 -36.34 -8.29 -31.54
C CYS A 252 -37.88 -8.43 -31.65
N GLU A 253 -38.57 -7.30 -31.80
CA GLU A 253 -40.02 -7.19 -31.86
C GLU A 253 -40.58 -7.24 -33.30
N THR A 254 -39.73 -6.98 -34.29
CA THR A 254 -40.16 -6.86 -35.69
C THR A 254 -39.88 -8.17 -36.41
N LYS A 255 -40.92 -8.76 -36.97
CA LYS A 255 -40.79 -9.92 -37.86
C LYS A 255 -40.13 -9.50 -39.17
N CYS A 256 -39.29 -10.35 -39.76
CA CYS A 256 -38.74 -10.12 -41.10
C CYS A 256 -39.84 -9.83 -42.11
N SER A 257 -39.56 -8.88 -43.01
CA SER A 257 -40.44 -8.54 -44.12
C SER A 257 -40.69 -9.76 -44.99
N ASN A 258 -41.87 -9.83 -45.61
CA ASN A 258 -42.23 -10.94 -46.45
C ASN A 258 -41.22 -11.08 -47.62
N GLY A 259 -40.67 -12.27 -47.80
CA GLY A 259 -39.59 -12.52 -48.76
C GLY A 259 -38.16 -12.47 -48.19
N THR A 260 -37.99 -12.28 -46.87
CA THR A 260 -36.68 -12.39 -46.20
C THR A 260 -36.73 -13.31 -44.98
N TYR A 261 -35.60 -13.95 -44.65
CA TYR A 261 -35.50 -14.90 -43.54
C TYR A 261 -34.10 -14.96 -42.91
N GLY A 262 -33.98 -15.70 -41.81
CA GLY A 262 -32.73 -15.96 -41.11
C GLY A 262 -32.34 -14.88 -40.09
N GLU A 263 -31.11 -14.94 -39.60
CA GLU A 263 -30.57 -13.91 -38.68
C GLU A 263 -30.48 -12.56 -39.41
N ASP A 264 -30.91 -11.49 -38.73
CA ASP A 264 -30.97 -10.12 -39.27
C ASP A 264 -31.73 -9.98 -40.61
N CYS A 265 -32.59 -10.95 -40.94
CA CYS A 265 -33.25 -11.05 -42.25
C CYS A 265 -32.26 -11.04 -43.44
N ALA A 266 -31.04 -11.55 -43.25
CA ALA A 266 -29.96 -11.45 -44.22
C ALA A 266 -30.20 -12.24 -45.52
N PHE A 267 -31.13 -13.20 -45.51
CA PHE A 267 -31.40 -14.05 -46.67
C PHE A 267 -32.72 -13.69 -47.34
N VAL A 268 -32.75 -13.79 -48.67
CA VAL A 268 -33.95 -13.60 -49.49
C VAL A 268 -34.58 -14.96 -49.76
N CYS A 269 -35.89 -15.05 -49.61
CA CYS A 269 -36.66 -16.26 -49.89
C CYS A 269 -36.61 -16.62 -51.38
N ALA A 270 -36.57 -17.92 -51.66
CA ALA A 270 -36.84 -18.42 -53.00
C ALA A 270 -38.31 -18.19 -53.38
N ASP A 271 -38.61 -18.21 -54.68
CA ASP A 271 -39.98 -18.21 -55.17
C ASP A 271 -40.65 -19.54 -54.82
N CYS A 272 -41.65 -19.49 -53.93
CA CYS A 272 -42.36 -20.65 -53.41
C CYS A 272 -43.64 -20.98 -54.19
N GLY A 273 -43.86 -20.39 -55.37
CA GLY A 273 -45.01 -20.69 -56.23
C GLY A 273 -46.37 -20.53 -55.54
N SER A 274 -46.99 -21.63 -55.13
CA SER A 274 -48.30 -21.67 -54.43
C SER A 274 -48.21 -21.71 -52.88
N GLY A 275 -47.00 -21.60 -52.33
CA GLY A 275 -46.70 -21.58 -50.90
C GLY A 275 -46.24 -20.21 -50.39
N HIS A 276 -45.93 -20.15 -49.10
CA HIS A 276 -45.31 -18.98 -48.46
C HIS A 276 -43.95 -19.37 -47.88
N CYS A 277 -42.99 -18.46 -47.96
CA CYS A 277 -41.69 -18.68 -47.34
C CYS A 277 -41.77 -18.51 -45.82
N ASP A 278 -41.24 -19.48 -45.08
CA ASP A 278 -41.06 -19.36 -43.65
C ASP A 278 -39.95 -18.35 -43.32
N PHE A 279 -40.33 -17.33 -42.57
CA PHE A 279 -39.45 -16.22 -42.20
C PHE A 279 -38.31 -16.62 -41.26
N GLN A 280 -38.38 -17.77 -40.57
CA GLN A 280 -37.32 -18.24 -39.68
C GLN A 280 -36.31 -19.10 -40.43
N SER A 281 -36.79 -20.08 -41.18
CA SER A 281 -35.97 -21.13 -41.82
C SER A 281 -35.72 -20.93 -43.31
N GLY A 282 -36.49 -20.06 -43.97
CA GLY A 282 -36.45 -19.85 -45.43
C GLY A 282 -37.09 -20.96 -46.25
N ARG A 283 -37.73 -21.94 -45.60
CA ARG A 283 -38.38 -23.07 -46.28
C ARG A 283 -39.72 -22.64 -46.87
N CYS A 284 -40.04 -23.15 -48.04
CA CYS A 284 -41.37 -22.98 -48.62
C CYS A 284 -42.39 -23.84 -47.86
N LEU A 285 -43.41 -23.20 -47.31
CA LEU A 285 -44.55 -23.82 -46.64
C LEU A 285 -45.74 -23.81 -47.60
N CYS A 286 -46.15 -25.00 -48.01
CA CYS A 286 -47.28 -25.23 -48.89
C CYS A 286 -48.60 -24.74 -48.25
N SER A 287 -49.49 -24.16 -49.06
CA SER A 287 -50.86 -23.85 -48.64
C SER A 287 -51.64 -25.15 -48.32
N PRO A 288 -52.66 -25.14 -47.44
CA PRO A 288 -53.45 -26.34 -47.16
C PRO A 288 -54.00 -26.98 -48.44
N GLY A 289 -53.71 -28.25 -48.68
CA GLY A 289 -54.19 -29.01 -49.85
C GLY A 289 -53.20 -29.11 -51.02
N VAL A 290 -52.06 -28.42 -50.98
CA VAL A 290 -50.96 -28.58 -51.96
C VAL A 290 -49.76 -29.30 -51.33
N HIS A 291 -49.07 -30.12 -52.12
CA HIS A 291 -47.87 -30.87 -51.71
C HIS A 291 -46.82 -30.80 -52.82
N GLY A 292 -45.56 -30.63 -52.46
CA GLY A 292 -44.45 -30.48 -53.42
C GLY A 292 -43.15 -30.09 -52.71
N THR A 293 -42.03 -30.17 -53.40
CA THR A 293 -40.69 -29.77 -52.89
C THR A 293 -40.31 -28.34 -53.27
N GLN A 294 -41.15 -27.65 -54.03
CA GLN A 294 -40.99 -26.27 -54.51
C GLN A 294 -42.34 -25.54 -54.41
#